data_AF-A0A1I5M5A5-F1
#
_entry.id   AF-A0A1I5M5A5-F1
#
_cell.length_a   1.000
_cell.length_b   1.000
_cell.length_c   1.000
_cell.angle_alpha   90.00
_cell.angle_beta   90.00
_cell.angle_gamma   90.00
#
_symmetry.space_group_name_H-M   'P 1'
#
loop_
_entity.id
_entity.type
_entity.pdbx_description
1 polymer ?
#
loop_
_entity_poly.entity_id
_entity_poly.type
_entity_poly.pdbx_seq_one_letter_code
_entity_poly.pdbx_strand_id
1 'polypeptide(L)'
;MSHFVTIIEELLLITKNPARYSDFFLLIAGKLFEMKNQQPIEVITHDGEGLLPGLAIDAVIFGFQQNQLKILLLEHSNTGLFALPGGFIRNQENLNDAARRVLAQRTGLQNIYLEQFYVFGDCSRHNAETLRKIMIGKGNIPTENHWLLRRFVSVGYYALIDFEKVVPVSDFLFDNCNWYDLENLPDLILDHRDMVDKALETLRANLDSKLIGFNLLPETFTMADLQSLYETILGEKLRRTSFQRKILSLEILERLDKKWTGEAHKAPYLYKFIKDQL
;
A
#
# COMPACT_ATOMS: atom_id res chain seq x y z
N MET A 1 8.59 8.91 18.44
CA MET A 1 8.92 8.61 19.85
C MET A 1 8.26 7.32 20.36
N SER A 2 7.05 6.95 19.95
CA SER A 2 6.35 5.73 20.41
C SER A 2 7.13 4.42 20.18
N HIS A 3 7.80 4.22 19.04
CA HIS A 3 8.47 2.95 18.73
C HIS A 3 9.74 2.69 19.56
N PHE A 4 10.41 3.72 20.05
CA PHE A 4 11.55 3.58 20.96
C PHE A 4 11.11 3.10 22.35
N VAL A 5 9.90 3.46 22.79
CA VAL A 5 9.34 3.05 24.08
C VAL A 5 9.02 1.54 24.06
N THR A 6 8.43 1.04 22.97
CA THR A 6 8.11 -0.39 22.80
C THR A 6 9.36 -1.28 22.84
N ILE A 7 10.48 -0.84 22.24
CA ILE A 7 11.75 -1.57 22.27
C ILE A 7 12.35 -1.58 23.67
N ILE A 8 12.23 -0.47 24.43
CA ILE A 8 12.71 -0.41 25.82
C ILE A 8 11.88 -1.34 26.72
N GLU A 9 10.56 -1.40 26.53
CA GLU A 9 9.68 -2.34 27.27
C GLU A 9 9.99 -3.81 26.94
N GLU A 10 10.26 -4.13 25.67
CA GLU A 10 10.68 -5.48 25.25
C GLU A 10 12.09 -5.84 25.77
N LEU A 11 13.04 -4.89 25.82
CA LEU A 11 14.37 -5.08 26.43
C LEU A 11 14.29 -5.30 27.94
N LEU A 12 13.33 -4.67 28.62
CA LEU A 12 13.06 -4.89 30.05
C LEU A 12 12.48 -6.28 30.33
N LEU A 13 11.65 -6.82 29.43
CA LEU A 13 11.13 -8.20 29.50
C LEU A 13 12.24 -9.26 29.37
N ILE A 14 13.28 -8.99 28.56
CA ILE A 14 14.45 -9.87 28.38
C ILE A 14 15.21 -10.10 29.70
N THR A 15 15.33 -9.07 30.56
CA THR A 15 16.01 -9.20 31.86
C THR A 15 15.31 -10.15 32.84
N LYS A 16 14.05 -10.51 32.58
CA LYS A 16 13.23 -11.33 33.48
C LYS A 16 13.13 -12.81 33.09
N ASN A 17 13.56 -13.21 31.89
CA ASN A 17 13.49 -14.63 31.47
C ASN A 17 14.62 -15.06 30.51
N PRO A 18 15.74 -15.58 31.06
CA PRO A 18 16.96 -15.87 30.29
C PRO A 18 16.87 -17.02 29.28
N ALA A 19 15.82 -17.86 29.34
CA ALA A 19 15.69 -19.03 28.46
C ALA A 19 15.16 -18.71 27.05
N ARG A 20 14.73 -17.47 26.77
CA ARG A 20 14.20 -17.03 25.46
C ARG A 20 15.14 -16.11 24.67
N TYR A 21 16.39 -15.98 25.12
CA TYR A 21 17.33 -15.00 24.56
C TYR A 21 17.60 -15.22 23.06
N SER A 22 17.77 -16.45 22.57
CA SER A 22 18.12 -16.70 21.15
C SER A 22 17.04 -16.21 20.18
N ASP A 23 15.78 -16.55 20.47
CA ASP A 23 14.66 -16.30 19.56
C ASP A 23 14.27 -14.82 19.56
N PHE A 24 14.36 -14.17 20.73
CA PHE A 24 14.16 -12.72 20.85
C PHE A 24 15.30 -11.92 20.23
N PHE A 25 16.55 -12.38 20.33
CA PHE A 25 17.69 -11.70 19.73
C PHE A 25 17.61 -11.74 18.19
N LEU A 26 17.18 -12.86 17.61
CA LEU A 26 16.90 -12.97 16.18
C LEU A 26 15.75 -12.06 15.75
N LEU A 27 14.69 -11.96 16.54
CA LEU A 27 13.55 -11.07 16.27
C LEU A 27 13.95 -9.58 16.33
N ILE A 28 14.68 -9.17 17.37
CA ILE A 28 15.16 -7.79 17.53
C ILE A 28 16.23 -7.46 16.48
N ALA A 29 17.16 -8.38 16.19
CA ALA A 29 18.14 -8.21 15.12
C ALA A 29 17.47 -8.11 13.75
N GLY A 30 16.41 -8.90 13.50
CA GLY A 30 15.56 -8.80 12.31
C GLY A 30 14.91 -7.42 12.20
N LYS A 31 14.24 -6.94 13.26
CA LYS A 31 13.64 -5.59 13.30
C LYS A 31 14.69 -4.48 13.13
N LEU A 32 15.85 -4.58 13.79
CA LEU A 32 16.94 -3.61 13.66
C LEU A 32 17.60 -3.64 12.27
N PHE A 33 17.67 -4.80 11.63
CA PHE A 33 18.14 -4.96 10.26
C PHE A 33 17.14 -4.39 9.25
N GLU A 34 15.85 -4.61 9.44
CA GLU A 34 14.77 -3.98 8.67
C GLU A 34 14.80 -2.45 8.84
N MET A 35 14.97 -1.94 10.07
CA MET A 35 15.11 -0.50 10.34
C MET A 35 16.37 0.11 9.72
N LYS A 36 17.50 -0.63 9.66
CA LYS A 36 18.73 -0.18 8.96
C LYS A 36 18.59 -0.16 7.45
N ASN A 37 17.73 -1.01 6.88
CA ASN A 37 17.48 -1.11 5.45
C ASN A 37 16.29 -0.27 4.96
N GLN A 38 15.57 0.39 5.87
CA GLN A 38 14.63 1.44 5.49
C GLN A 38 15.42 2.61 4.90
N GLN A 39 15.18 2.88 3.61
CA GLN A 39 15.59 4.14 2.98
C GLN A 39 15.12 5.27 3.90
N PRO A 40 15.99 6.23 4.28
CA PRO A 40 15.60 7.29 5.19
C PRO A 40 14.32 7.96 4.67
N ILE A 41 13.31 8.03 5.56
CA ILE A 41 12.09 8.79 5.31
C ILE A 41 12.54 10.18 4.89
N GLU A 42 12.04 10.62 3.74
CA GLU A 42 12.45 11.84 3.04
C GLU A 42 12.72 12.99 4.01
N VAL A 43 14.00 13.36 4.18
CA VAL A 43 14.34 14.71 4.65
C VAL A 43 14.17 15.58 3.43
N ILE A 44 12.92 15.94 3.12
CA ILE A 44 12.69 16.92 2.05
C ILE A 44 13.35 18.21 2.52
N THR A 45 14.29 18.71 1.72
CA THR A 45 14.92 20.00 1.96
C THR A 45 13.82 21.06 2.08
N HIS A 46 13.98 21.99 3.02
CA HIS A 46 12.92 22.96 3.36
C HIS A 46 12.47 23.82 2.15
N ASP A 47 13.25 23.83 1.07
CA ASP A 47 13.04 24.60 -0.16
C ASP A 47 12.63 23.77 -1.38
N GLY A 48 12.56 22.44 -1.27
CA GLY A 48 12.25 21.55 -2.39
C GLY A 48 13.39 21.42 -3.41
N GLU A 49 14.62 21.82 -3.04
CA GLU A 49 15.80 21.66 -3.87
C GLU A 49 16.04 20.18 -4.21
N GLY A 50 16.42 19.89 -5.46
CA GLY A 50 16.66 18.53 -5.94
C GLY A 50 15.41 17.76 -6.38
N LEU A 51 14.21 18.34 -6.20
CA LEU A 51 12.95 17.79 -6.70
C LEU A 51 12.58 18.38 -8.06
N LEU A 52 11.89 17.57 -8.86
CA LEU A 52 11.35 17.96 -10.16
C LEU A 52 10.15 18.90 -9.95
N PRO A 53 10.23 20.17 -10.37
CA PRO A 53 9.21 21.16 -10.02
C PRO A 53 7.83 20.85 -10.61
N GLY A 54 6.78 20.96 -9.78
CA GLY A 54 5.39 20.87 -10.21
C GLY A 54 4.88 19.46 -10.49
N LEU A 55 5.68 18.43 -10.21
CA LEU A 55 5.27 17.03 -10.34
C LEU A 55 5.31 16.31 -8.99
N ALA A 56 4.24 15.55 -8.74
CA ALA A 56 4.09 14.70 -7.56
C ALA A 56 3.67 13.29 -7.98
N ILE A 57 3.73 12.36 -7.03
CA ILE A 57 3.22 11.01 -7.14
C ILE A 57 2.32 10.78 -5.93
N ASP A 58 1.16 10.17 -6.16
CA ASP A 58 0.29 9.67 -5.11
C ASP A 58 -0.06 8.21 -5.40
N ALA A 59 0.13 7.36 -4.40
CA ALA A 59 -0.07 5.93 -4.49
C ALA A 59 -1.34 5.50 -3.76
N VAL A 60 -2.30 4.94 -4.49
CA VAL A 60 -3.45 4.23 -3.94
C VAL A 60 -3.03 2.79 -3.63
N ILE A 61 -2.71 2.52 -2.37
CA ILE A 61 -2.24 1.20 -1.95
C ILE A 61 -3.43 0.41 -1.42
N PHE A 62 -3.92 -0.52 -2.22
CA PHE A 62 -4.93 -1.47 -1.80
C PHE A 62 -4.29 -2.64 -1.04
N GLY A 63 -4.86 -2.96 0.10
CA GLY A 63 -4.50 -4.09 0.92
C GLY A 63 -5.58 -5.15 0.82
N PHE A 64 -5.22 -6.40 0.51
CA PHE A 64 -6.14 -7.53 0.55
C PHE A 64 -5.70 -8.55 1.60
N GLN A 65 -6.61 -8.92 2.49
CA GLN A 65 -6.45 -10.10 3.33
C GLN A 65 -7.78 -10.58 3.90
N GLN A 66 -7.94 -11.90 4.04
CA GLN A 66 -9.15 -12.54 4.62
C GLN A 66 -10.49 -11.97 4.08
N ASN A 67 -10.57 -11.75 2.76
CA ASN A 67 -11.76 -11.19 2.07
C ASN A 67 -12.11 -9.75 2.48
N GLN A 68 -11.11 -8.98 2.91
CA GLN A 68 -11.24 -7.55 3.14
C GLN A 68 -10.31 -6.81 2.19
N LEU A 69 -10.85 -5.77 1.55
CA LEU A 69 -10.08 -4.81 0.78
C LEU A 69 -10.00 -3.51 1.59
N LYS A 70 -8.78 -3.14 1.96
CA LYS A 70 -8.47 -1.92 2.69
C LYS A 70 -7.62 -1.00 1.84
N ILE A 71 -7.45 0.23 2.30
CA ILE A 71 -6.54 1.20 1.70
C ILE A 71 -5.59 1.74 2.77
N LEU A 72 -4.33 1.94 2.38
CA LEU A 72 -3.35 2.60 3.24
C LEU A 72 -3.52 4.13 3.16
N LEU A 73 -3.72 4.78 4.30
CA LEU A 73 -3.81 6.24 4.39
C LEU A 73 -2.86 6.80 5.44
N LEU A 74 -2.43 8.03 5.21
CA LEU A 74 -1.72 8.87 6.16
C LEU A 74 -2.72 9.72 6.95
N GLU A 75 -2.47 9.90 8.24
CA GLU A 75 -3.33 10.66 9.15
C GLU A 75 -2.54 11.75 9.86
N HIS A 76 -3.09 12.96 9.87
CA HIS A 76 -2.56 14.09 10.60
C HIS A 76 -3.35 14.32 11.89
N SER A 77 -2.77 13.96 13.03
CA SER A 77 -3.49 13.84 14.30
C SER A 77 -4.07 15.18 14.77
N ASN A 78 -3.37 16.29 14.51
CA ASN A 78 -3.81 17.61 14.98
C ASN A 78 -4.88 18.27 14.10
N THR A 79 -5.15 17.78 12.90
CA THR A 79 -6.13 18.37 11.97
C THR A 79 -7.26 17.41 11.60
N GLY A 80 -7.09 16.11 11.85
CA GLY A 80 -8.02 15.07 11.41
C GLY A 80 -8.04 14.88 9.90
N LEU A 81 -7.04 15.41 9.18
CA LEU A 81 -6.94 15.29 7.73
C LEU A 81 -6.22 14.00 7.34
N PHE A 82 -6.72 13.37 6.28
CA PHE A 82 -6.18 12.13 5.74
C PHE A 82 -5.65 12.33 4.31
N ALA A 83 -4.62 11.58 3.96
CA ALA A 83 -4.03 11.64 2.63
C ALA A 83 -3.64 10.27 2.10
N LEU A 84 -3.55 10.16 0.77
CA LEU A 84 -2.88 9.05 0.14
C LEU A 84 -1.38 9.14 0.43
N PRO A 85 -0.70 7.98 0.49
CA PRO A 85 0.75 7.92 0.44
C PRO A 85 1.29 8.64 -0.81
N GLY A 86 1.82 9.84 -0.61
CA GLY A 86 2.36 10.67 -1.68
C GLY A 86 3.85 10.97 -1.52
N GLY A 87 4.43 11.54 -2.58
CA GLY A 87 5.80 12.01 -2.61
C GLY A 87 6.14 12.76 -3.89
N PHE A 88 7.41 13.12 -4.03
CA PHE A 88 7.91 13.92 -5.14
C PHE A 88 8.97 13.17 -5.94
N ILE A 89 9.17 13.57 -7.19
CA ILE A 89 10.18 12.98 -8.07
C ILE A 89 11.47 13.76 -7.93
N ARG A 90 12.63 13.09 -7.80
CA ARG A 90 13.93 13.78 -7.78
C ARG A 90 14.39 14.13 -9.20
N ASN A 91 15.21 15.15 -9.34
CA ASN A 91 15.72 15.62 -10.65
C ASN A 91 16.49 14.55 -11.45
N GLN A 92 17.08 13.56 -10.77
CA GLN A 92 17.87 12.48 -11.38
C GLN A 92 17.24 11.09 -11.11
N GLU A 93 15.91 11.04 -10.97
CA GLU A 93 15.16 9.82 -10.69
C GLU A 93 14.07 9.62 -11.75
N ASN A 94 13.93 8.39 -12.24
CA ASN A 94 12.83 8.08 -13.15
C ASN A 94 11.50 8.08 -12.38
N LEU A 95 10.42 8.46 -13.06
CA LEU A 95 9.07 8.50 -12.49
C LEU A 95 8.67 7.19 -11.80
N ASN A 96 8.88 6.05 -12.49
CA ASN A 96 8.54 4.73 -11.94
C ASN A 96 9.42 4.35 -10.73
N ASP A 97 10.67 4.80 -10.68
CA ASP A 97 11.56 4.54 -9.54
C ASP A 97 11.13 5.37 -8.33
N ALA A 98 10.72 6.63 -8.54
CA ALA A 98 10.13 7.47 -7.52
C ALA A 98 8.84 6.83 -6.94
N ALA A 99 7.98 6.28 -7.78
CA ALA A 99 6.75 5.62 -7.34
C ALA A 99 7.04 4.36 -6.49
N ARG A 100 8.02 3.54 -6.90
CA ARG A 100 8.51 2.40 -6.11
C ARG A 100 9.13 2.83 -4.79
N ARG A 101 9.89 3.92 -4.78
CA ARG A 101 10.47 4.50 -3.56
C ARG A 101 9.40 4.96 -2.58
N VAL A 102 8.40 5.74 -3.03
CA VAL A 102 7.30 6.22 -2.17
C VAL A 102 6.56 5.03 -1.55
N LEU A 103 6.25 4.01 -2.33
CA LEU A 103 5.65 2.77 -1.85
C LEU A 103 6.52 2.07 -0.79
N ALA A 104 7.80 1.89 -1.07
CA ALA A 104 8.74 1.22 -0.17
C ALA A 104 8.96 1.99 1.14
N GLN A 105 9.00 3.33 1.10
CA GLN A 105 9.12 4.16 2.29
C GLN A 105 7.91 4.02 3.22
N ARG A 106 6.74 3.65 2.69
CA ARG A 106 5.48 3.55 3.45
C ARG A 106 5.18 2.13 3.90
N THR A 107 5.63 1.14 3.15
CA THR A 107 5.27 -0.27 3.36
C THR A 107 6.45 -1.19 3.71
N GLY A 108 7.69 -0.75 3.48
CA GLY A 108 8.90 -1.57 3.61
C GLY A 108 9.07 -2.62 2.50
N LEU A 109 8.04 -2.86 1.69
CA LEU A 109 8.03 -3.88 0.66
C LEU A 109 8.76 -3.41 -0.60
N GLN A 110 9.46 -4.36 -1.23
CA GLN A 110 10.18 -4.17 -2.47
C GLN A 110 9.57 -5.08 -3.56
N ASN A 111 9.78 -4.73 -4.83
CA ASN A 111 9.32 -5.53 -5.98
C ASN A 111 7.81 -5.79 -6.03
N ILE A 112 7.00 -4.85 -5.55
CA ILE A 112 5.55 -4.91 -5.69
C ILE A 112 5.17 -4.47 -7.11
N TYR A 113 4.12 -5.12 -7.65
CA TYR A 113 3.44 -4.66 -8.84
C TYR A 113 2.81 -3.28 -8.60
N LEU A 114 3.20 -2.31 -9.42
CA LEU A 114 2.71 -0.95 -9.35
C LEU A 114 2.28 -0.52 -10.74
N GLU A 115 1.09 0.04 -10.84
CA GLU A 115 0.50 0.45 -12.11
C GLU A 115 0.20 1.94 -12.09
N GLN A 116 0.71 2.66 -13.08
CA GLN A 116 0.28 4.03 -13.33
C GLN A 116 -1.12 4.00 -13.94
N PHE A 117 -2.09 4.64 -13.30
CA PHE A 117 -3.48 4.55 -13.76
C PHE A 117 -4.03 5.87 -14.32
N TYR A 118 -3.49 7.01 -13.89
CA TYR A 118 -4.00 8.32 -14.32
C TYR A 118 -3.02 9.45 -14.01
N VAL A 119 -3.25 10.63 -14.60
CA VAL A 119 -2.53 11.88 -14.30
C VAL A 119 -3.55 12.94 -13.87
N PHE A 120 -3.42 13.40 -12.62
CA PHE A 120 -4.30 14.37 -11.97
C PHE A 120 -3.72 15.77 -12.14
N GLY A 121 -4.32 16.53 -13.06
CA GLY A 121 -3.79 17.80 -13.53
C GLY A 121 -4.82 18.92 -13.57
N ASP A 122 -5.92 18.83 -12.83
CA ASP A 122 -6.91 19.90 -12.77
C ASP A 122 -6.38 21.14 -12.02
N CYS A 123 -6.91 22.33 -12.32
CA CYS A 123 -6.52 23.54 -11.61
C CYS A 123 -7.11 23.61 -10.19
N SER A 124 -8.31 23.05 -10.01
CA SER A 124 -9.08 23.05 -8.75
C SER A 124 -8.51 22.12 -7.68
N ARG A 125 -7.70 21.12 -8.05
CA ARG A 125 -7.08 20.20 -7.07
C ARG A 125 -6.14 20.90 -6.10
N HIS A 126 -5.59 22.04 -6.50
CA HIS A 126 -4.63 22.77 -5.69
C HIS A 126 -5.34 23.59 -4.62
N ASN A 127 -5.08 23.26 -3.35
CA ASN A 127 -5.53 24.04 -2.20
C ASN A 127 -4.35 24.27 -1.23
N ALA A 128 -3.76 25.46 -1.32
CA ALA A 128 -2.66 25.86 -0.44
C ALA A 128 -3.07 25.96 1.04
N GLU A 129 -4.33 26.28 1.34
CA GLU A 129 -4.82 26.40 2.72
C GLU A 129 -4.79 25.05 3.45
N THR A 130 -5.18 23.97 2.76
CA THR A 130 -5.13 22.61 3.31
C THR A 130 -3.72 22.21 3.71
N LEU A 131 -2.74 22.41 2.82
CA LEU A 131 -1.33 22.10 3.13
C LEU A 131 -0.75 23.03 4.20
N ARG A 132 -1.12 24.31 4.19
CA ARG A 132 -0.73 25.27 5.24
C ARG A 132 -1.22 24.82 6.63
N LYS A 133 -2.47 24.32 6.74
CA LYS A 133 -3.01 23.77 8.00
C LYS A 133 -2.22 22.58 8.51
N ILE A 134 -1.84 21.66 7.62
CA ILE A 134 -1.00 20.49 7.94
C ILE A 134 0.36 20.96 8.46
N MET A 135 1.04 21.85 7.73
CA MET A 135 2.36 22.35 8.13
C MET A 135 2.33 23.05 9.49
N ILE A 136 1.36 23.94 9.72
CA ILE A 136 1.17 24.63 11.01
C ILE A 136 0.89 23.61 12.12
N GLY A 137 0.08 22.60 11.83
CA GLY A 137 -0.21 21.51 12.77
C GLY A 137 1.00 20.66 13.16
N LYS A 138 2.05 20.61 12.32
CA LYS A 138 3.36 20.02 12.64
C LYS A 138 4.32 21.00 13.33
N GLY A 139 3.89 22.22 13.63
CA GLY A 139 4.72 23.27 14.23
C GLY A 139 5.57 24.05 13.21
N ASN A 140 5.33 23.88 11.91
CA ASN A 140 6.05 24.57 10.85
C ASN A 140 5.18 25.67 10.24
N ILE A 141 5.60 26.94 10.35
CA ILE A 141 4.88 28.06 9.71
C ILE A 141 5.50 28.29 8.33
N PRO A 142 4.81 27.93 7.22
CA PRO A 142 5.37 28.12 5.89
C PRO A 142 5.40 29.59 5.51
N THR A 143 6.42 29.99 4.76
CA THR A 143 6.43 31.30 4.06
C THR A 143 5.38 31.30 2.94
N GLU A 144 4.94 32.48 2.51
CA GLU A 144 3.94 32.60 1.43
C GLU A 144 4.37 31.91 0.13
N ASN A 145 5.68 31.90 -0.16
CA ASN A 145 6.25 31.31 -1.38
C ASN A 145 6.76 29.87 -1.18
N HIS A 146 6.41 29.22 -0.07
CA HIS A 146 6.84 27.86 0.23
C HIS A 146 6.47 26.90 -0.91
N TRP A 147 7.42 26.07 -1.33
CA TRP A 147 7.29 25.26 -2.54
C TRP A 147 6.12 24.25 -2.49
N LEU A 148 5.83 23.66 -1.32
CA LEU A 148 4.65 22.80 -1.11
C LEU A 148 3.32 23.53 -1.33
N LEU A 149 3.27 24.85 -1.18
CA LEU A 149 2.06 25.65 -1.39
C LEU A 149 1.85 26.00 -2.88
N ARG A 150 2.68 25.47 -3.78
CA ARG A 150 2.51 25.64 -5.23
C ARG A 150 1.60 24.54 -5.79
N ARG A 151 1.20 24.74 -7.04
CA ARG A 151 0.41 23.76 -7.78
C ARG A 151 1.28 22.58 -8.24
N PHE A 152 0.75 21.37 -8.09
CA PHE A 152 1.34 20.14 -8.60
C PHE A 152 0.38 19.42 -9.54
N VAL A 153 0.93 18.82 -10.59
CA VAL A 153 0.30 17.71 -11.31
C VAL A 153 0.75 16.43 -10.62
N SER A 154 -0.20 15.55 -10.25
CA SER A 154 0.13 14.29 -9.61
C SER A 154 -0.04 13.12 -10.58
N VAL A 155 0.94 12.23 -10.62
CA VAL A 155 0.82 10.96 -11.34
C VAL A 155 0.31 9.91 -10.37
N GLY A 156 -0.87 9.37 -10.65
CA GLY A 156 -1.52 8.36 -9.83
C GLY A 156 -0.96 6.96 -10.12
N TYR A 157 -0.54 6.28 -9.06
CA TYR A 157 -0.19 4.86 -9.09
C TYR A 157 -1.12 4.08 -8.16
N TYR A 158 -1.40 2.82 -8.48
CA TYR A 158 -1.97 1.90 -7.50
C TYR A 158 -1.11 0.66 -7.30
N ALA A 159 -1.17 0.13 -6.09
CA ALA A 159 -0.58 -1.14 -5.69
C ALA A 159 -1.68 -2.03 -5.11
N LEU A 160 -1.45 -3.35 -5.16
CA LEU A 160 -2.30 -4.33 -4.51
C LEU A 160 -1.40 -5.29 -3.72
N ILE A 161 -1.51 -5.28 -2.39
CA ILE A 161 -0.58 -5.98 -1.49
C ILE A 161 -1.29 -6.76 -0.38
N ASP A 162 -0.58 -7.72 0.18
CA ASP A 162 -0.99 -8.41 1.41
C ASP A 162 -0.68 -7.50 2.61
N PHE A 163 -1.73 -6.93 3.21
CA PHE A 163 -1.56 -5.91 4.24
C PHE A 163 -1.04 -6.46 5.58
N GLU A 164 -1.13 -7.76 5.84
CA GLU A 164 -0.60 -8.38 7.07
C GLU A 164 0.94 -8.44 7.05
N LYS A 165 1.56 -8.35 5.87
CA LYS A 165 3.03 -8.31 5.72
C LYS A 165 3.62 -6.91 5.85
N VAL A 166 2.78 -5.90 6.09
CA VAL A 166 3.18 -4.50 6.09
C VAL A 166 3.07 -3.93 7.49
N VAL A 167 4.15 -3.31 7.95
CA VAL A 167 4.12 -2.36 9.06
C VAL A 167 4.13 -0.96 8.46
N PRO A 168 2.99 -0.24 8.46
CA PRO A 168 2.90 1.08 7.87
C PRO A 168 3.87 2.09 8.52
N VAL A 169 4.45 2.95 7.68
CA VAL A 169 5.35 4.01 8.11
C VAL A 169 4.78 5.36 7.64
N SER A 170 4.67 6.33 8.56
CA SER A 170 4.23 7.69 8.26
C SER A 170 5.34 8.51 7.58
N ASP A 171 5.04 9.77 7.25
CA ASP A 171 5.99 10.68 6.63
C ASP A 171 6.27 11.92 7.49
N PHE A 172 6.93 12.92 6.91
CA PHE A 172 7.29 14.14 7.62
C PHE A 172 6.11 15.11 7.82
N LEU A 173 5.04 14.99 7.02
CA LEU A 173 3.84 15.82 7.12
C LEU A 173 2.79 15.20 8.02
N PHE A 174 2.63 13.88 8.01
CA PHE A 174 1.59 13.16 8.74
C PHE A 174 2.18 12.49 9.98
N ASP A 175 1.33 12.04 10.91
CA ASP A 175 1.77 11.45 12.18
C ASP A 175 1.66 9.93 12.13
N ASN A 176 0.56 9.44 11.57
CA ASN A 176 0.25 8.01 11.49
C ASN A 176 0.05 7.57 10.04
N CYS A 177 0.18 6.26 9.83
CA CYS A 177 -0.09 5.58 8.57
C CYS A 177 -0.80 4.28 8.93
N ASN A 178 -2.00 4.03 8.42
CA ASN A 178 -2.81 2.88 8.82
C ASN A 178 -3.69 2.39 7.67
N TRP A 179 -4.24 1.20 7.85
CA TRP A 179 -5.20 0.58 6.93
C TRP A 179 -6.63 0.96 7.31
N TYR A 180 -7.40 1.45 6.34
CA TYR A 180 -8.79 1.88 6.49
C TYR A 180 -9.70 1.11 5.53
N ASP A 181 -10.96 0.91 5.91
CA ASP A 181 -11.95 0.25 5.08
C ASP A 181 -12.41 1.16 3.94
N LEU A 182 -12.44 0.63 2.71
CA LEU A 182 -12.84 1.38 1.52
C LEU A 182 -14.29 1.87 1.54
N GLU A 183 -15.17 1.17 2.25
CA GLU A 183 -16.59 1.52 2.34
C GLU A 183 -16.84 2.72 3.28
N ASN A 184 -15.91 2.99 4.19
CA ASN A 184 -16.05 4.04 5.21
C ASN A 184 -14.78 4.87 5.32
N LEU A 185 -14.39 5.48 4.20
CA LEU A 185 -13.20 6.32 4.14
C LEU A 185 -13.44 7.69 4.78
N PRO A 186 -12.47 8.20 5.56
CA PRO A 186 -12.51 9.55 6.08
C PRO A 186 -12.41 10.59 4.94
N ASP A 187 -12.60 11.86 5.29
CA ASP A 187 -12.38 12.97 4.37
C ASP A 187 -10.89 13.05 3.99
N LEU A 188 -10.61 12.94 2.69
CA LEU A 188 -9.26 12.99 2.16
C LEU A 188 -8.93 14.40 1.67
N ILE A 189 -7.67 14.80 1.78
CA ILE A 189 -7.22 16.11 1.28
C ILE A 189 -7.33 16.20 -0.25
N LEU A 190 -7.48 17.44 -0.75
CA LEU A 190 -7.44 17.76 -2.17
C LEU A 190 -8.43 16.89 -2.97
N ASP A 191 -7.98 16.31 -4.08
CA ASP A 191 -8.71 15.41 -4.96
C ASP A 191 -8.44 13.92 -4.63
N HIS A 192 -7.85 13.60 -3.48
CA HIS A 192 -7.45 12.21 -3.17
C HIS A 192 -8.62 11.22 -3.14
N ARG A 193 -9.85 11.68 -2.85
CA ARG A 193 -11.04 10.82 -2.96
C ARG A 193 -11.28 10.41 -4.42
N ASP A 194 -11.20 11.35 -5.34
CA ASP A 194 -11.33 11.08 -6.78
C ASP A 194 -10.21 10.14 -7.27
N MET A 195 -9.00 10.27 -6.71
CA MET A 195 -7.88 9.37 -7.01
C MET A 195 -8.16 7.94 -6.56
N VAL A 196 -8.73 7.73 -5.36
CA VAL A 196 -9.12 6.41 -4.87
C VAL A 196 -10.20 5.80 -5.75
N ASP A 197 -11.25 6.56 -6.07
CA ASP A 197 -12.36 6.08 -6.88
C ASP A 197 -11.87 5.67 -8.28
N LYS A 198 -11.01 6.50 -8.88
CA LYS A 198 -10.43 6.21 -10.20
C LYS A 198 -9.48 5.01 -10.18
N ALA A 199 -8.69 4.85 -9.12
CA ALA A 199 -7.82 3.69 -8.96
C ALA A 199 -8.63 2.40 -8.79
N LEU A 200 -9.72 2.43 -8.02
CA LEU A 200 -10.59 1.28 -7.82
C LEU A 200 -11.32 0.88 -9.10
N GLU A 201 -11.81 1.86 -9.86
CA GLU A 201 -12.36 1.64 -11.21
C GLU A 201 -11.33 0.94 -12.12
N THR A 202 -10.09 1.47 -12.13
CA THR A 202 -9.02 0.94 -12.98
C THR A 202 -8.57 -0.46 -12.55
N LEU A 203 -8.45 -0.70 -11.24
CA LEU A 203 -8.15 -2.01 -10.68
C LEU A 203 -9.19 -3.05 -11.12
N ARG A 204 -10.48 -2.71 -11.01
CA ARG A 204 -11.58 -3.59 -11.40
C ARG A 204 -11.59 -3.87 -12.89
N ALA A 205 -11.32 -2.87 -13.72
CA ALA A 205 -11.22 -3.03 -15.18
C ALA A 205 -10.03 -3.92 -15.59
N ASN A 206 -8.94 -3.91 -14.82
CA ASN A 206 -7.72 -4.65 -15.14
C ASN A 206 -7.63 -6.06 -14.52
N LEU A 207 -8.60 -6.47 -13.69
CA LEU A 207 -8.60 -7.76 -12.97
C LEU A 207 -8.35 -8.97 -13.89
N ASP A 208 -9.03 -9.02 -15.02
CA ASP A 208 -8.93 -10.14 -15.98
C ASP A 208 -7.71 -10.01 -16.91
N SER A 209 -7.34 -8.78 -17.28
CA SER A 209 -6.40 -8.50 -18.38
C SER A 209 -4.95 -8.42 -17.96
N LYS A 210 -4.68 -7.89 -16.76
CA LYS A 210 -3.33 -7.76 -16.19
C LYS A 210 -3.09 -8.72 -15.04
N LEU A 211 -4.15 -9.43 -14.65
CA LEU A 211 -4.11 -10.50 -13.67
C LEU A 211 -3.45 -10.09 -12.32
N ILE A 212 -3.75 -8.86 -11.89
CA ILE A 212 -3.06 -8.13 -10.81
C ILE A 212 -3.17 -8.84 -9.45
N GLY A 213 -4.14 -9.74 -9.28
CA GLY A 213 -4.38 -10.48 -8.04
C GLY A 213 -3.34 -11.56 -7.71
N PHE A 214 -2.39 -11.85 -8.61
CA PHE A 214 -1.47 -12.99 -8.45
C PHE A 214 -0.52 -12.89 -7.29
N ASN A 215 -0.06 -11.67 -6.98
CA ASN A 215 0.87 -11.45 -5.87
C ASN A 215 0.20 -11.55 -4.49
N LEU A 216 -1.14 -11.63 -4.45
CA LEU A 216 -1.90 -11.74 -3.21
C LEU A 216 -2.20 -13.18 -2.80
N LEU A 217 -2.27 -14.09 -3.78
CA LEU A 217 -2.52 -15.50 -3.48
C LEU A 217 -1.21 -16.20 -3.11
N PRO A 218 -1.26 -17.20 -2.21
CA PRO A 218 -0.13 -18.10 -2.00
C PRO A 218 0.25 -18.80 -3.31
N GLU A 219 1.47 -19.37 -3.38
CA GLU A 219 1.96 -20.07 -4.57
C GLU A 219 0.99 -21.14 -5.10
N THR A 220 0.23 -21.76 -4.19
CA THR A 220 -0.87 -22.65 -4.54
C THR A 220 -2.13 -22.24 -3.79
N PHE A 221 -3.27 -22.22 -4.49
CA PHE A 221 -4.54 -21.74 -3.96
C PHE A 221 -5.70 -22.59 -4.50
N THR A 222 -6.88 -22.50 -3.88
CA THR A 222 -8.09 -23.14 -4.37
C THR A 222 -8.89 -22.20 -5.28
N MET A 223 -9.77 -22.75 -6.12
CA MET A 223 -10.70 -21.93 -6.92
C MET A 223 -11.62 -21.05 -6.04
N ALA A 224 -11.90 -21.48 -4.81
CA ALA A 224 -12.66 -20.68 -3.86
C ALA A 224 -11.86 -19.48 -3.36
N ASP A 225 -10.56 -19.65 -3.10
CA ASP A 225 -9.68 -18.54 -2.69
C ASP A 225 -9.60 -17.47 -3.80
N LEU A 226 -9.41 -17.91 -5.05
CA LEU A 226 -9.38 -17.01 -6.21
C LEU A 226 -10.74 -16.33 -6.44
N GLN A 227 -11.86 -17.04 -6.30
CA GLN A 227 -13.20 -16.44 -6.37
C GLN A 227 -13.36 -15.37 -5.30
N SER A 228 -12.94 -15.66 -4.07
CA SER A 228 -13.09 -14.76 -2.94
C SER A 228 -12.29 -13.47 -3.13
N LEU A 229 -11.08 -13.58 -3.69
CA LEU A 229 -10.28 -12.43 -4.09
C LEU A 229 -11.02 -11.55 -5.10
N TYR A 230 -11.57 -12.15 -6.16
CA TYR A 230 -12.33 -11.42 -7.19
C TYR A 230 -13.57 -10.74 -6.60
N GLU A 231 -14.38 -11.47 -5.82
CA GLU A 231 -15.58 -10.93 -5.18
C GLU A 231 -15.26 -9.74 -4.29
N THR A 232 -14.16 -9.82 -3.53
CA THR A 232 -13.74 -8.74 -2.63
C THR A 232 -13.31 -7.50 -3.39
N ILE A 233 -12.56 -7.64 -4.49
CA ILE A 233 -12.13 -6.50 -5.30
C ILE A 233 -13.31 -5.88 -6.06
N LEU A 234 -14.19 -6.72 -6.61
CA LEU A 234 -15.38 -6.25 -7.34
C LEU A 234 -16.43 -5.65 -6.40
N GLY A 235 -16.49 -6.09 -5.14
CA GLY A 235 -17.53 -5.68 -4.19
C GLY A 235 -18.87 -6.37 -4.44
N GLU A 236 -18.89 -7.51 -5.14
CA GLU A 236 -20.12 -8.25 -5.45
C GLU A 236 -19.90 -9.77 -5.40
N LYS A 237 -21.00 -10.52 -5.24
CA LYS A 237 -20.97 -11.99 -5.23
C LYS A 237 -21.00 -12.58 -6.63
N LEU A 238 -20.10 -13.53 -6.88
CA LEU A 238 -19.98 -14.21 -8.16
C LEU A 238 -20.62 -15.60 -8.09
N ARG A 239 -21.27 -16.01 -9.18
CA ARG A 239 -21.80 -17.37 -9.28
C ARG A 239 -20.66 -18.35 -9.49
N ARG A 240 -20.44 -19.24 -8.52
CA ARG A 240 -19.36 -20.25 -8.51
C ARG A 240 -19.13 -20.94 -9.86
N THR A 241 -20.19 -21.47 -10.48
CA THR A 241 -20.07 -22.22 -11.75
C THR A 241 -19.69 -21.35 -12.94
N SER A 242 -20.23 -20.12 -13.02
CA SER A 242 -19.88 -19.16 -14.06
C SER A 242 -18.43 -18.70 -13.90
N PHE A 243 -18.04 -18.37 -12.67
CA PHE A 243 -16.68 -17.94 -12.34
C PHE A 243 -15.65 -19.02 -12.68
N GLN A 244 -15.84 -20.23 -12.19
CA GLN A 244 -14.93 -21.35 -12.44
C GLN A 244 -14.77 -21.62 -13.95
N ARG A 245 -15.87 -21.60 -14.71
CA ARG A 245 -15.82 -21.78 -16.17
C ARG A 245 -15.05 -20.65 -16.85
N LYS A 246 -15.26 -19.40 -16.45
CA LYS A 246 -14.55 -18.23 -16.97
C LYS A 246 -13.04 -18.36 -16.74
N ILE A 247 -12.63 -18.57 -15.49
CA ILE A 247 -11.20 -18.67 -15.12
C ILE A 247 -10.51 -19.82 -15.84
N LEU A 248 -11.12 -21.00 -15.91
CA LEU A 248 -10.53 -22.14 -16.61
C LEU A 248 -10.41 -21.89 -18.13
N SER A 249 -11.31 -21.11 -18.72
CA SER A 249 -11.22 -20.75 -20.15
C SER A 249 -10.11 -19.75 -20.48
N LEU A 250 -9.52 -19.09 -19.47
CA LEU A 250 -8.35 -18.23 -19.66
C LEU A 250 -7.07 -19.04 -19.85
N GLU A 251 -7.07 -20.34 -19.52
CA GLU A 251 -5.93 -21.25 -19.64
C GLU A 251 -4.66 -20.81 -18.88
N ILE A 252 -4.80 -19.90 -17.91
CA ILE A 252 -3.72 -19.34 -17.07
C ILE A 252 -3.37 -20.18 -15.84
N LEU A 253 -4.08 -21.30 -15.62
CA LEU A 253 -3.97 -22.13 -14.41
C LEU A 253 -3.44 -23.53 -14.71
N GLU A 254 -2.44 -23.95 -13.95
CA GLU A 254 -2.07 -25.35 -13.78
C GLU A 254 -2.87 -25.94 -12.61
N ARG A 255 -3.53 -27.07 -12.82
CA ARG A 255 -4.25 -27.81 -11.78
C ARG A 255 -3.31 -28.82 -11.10
N LEU A 256 -3.27 -28.76 -9.78
CA LEU A 256 -2.44 -29.61 -8.93
C LEU A 256 -3.31 -30.63 -8.16
N ASP A 257 -2.69 -31.33 -7.21
CA ASP A 257 -3.37 -32.28 -6.33
C ASP A 257 -4.43 -31.62 -5.44
N LYS A 258 -5.26 -32.48 -4.81
CA LYS A 258 -6.27 -32.01 -3.86
C LYS A 258 -5.63 -31.52 -2.57
N LYS A 259 -6.16 -30.43 -2.01
CA LYS A 259 -5.79 -29.91 -0.69
C LYS A 259 -6.25 -30.90 0.39
N TRP A 260 -5.33 -31.71 0.91
CA TRP A 260 -5.66 -32.71 1.93
C TRP A 260 -5.89 -32.08 3.29
N THR A 261 -7.10 -32.23 3.84
CA THR A 261 -7.46 -31.75 5.20
C THR A 261 -7.89 -32.88 6.13
N GLY A 262 -7.56 -34.14 5.81
CA GLY A 262 -7.91 -35.32 6.62
C GLY A 262 -9.15 -36.10 6.16
N GLU A 263 -9.99 -35.54 5.27
CA GLU A 263 -11.14 -36.23 4.66
C GLU A 263 -11.10 -36.17 3.13
N ALA A 264 -11.08 -37.34 2.47
CA ALA A 264 -10.80 -37.47 1.03
C ALA A 264 -11.91 -36.95 0.09
N HIS A 265 -13.17 -37.00 0.52
CA HIS A 265 -14.31 -36.93 -0.40
C HIS A 265 -14.76 -35.51 -0.78
N LYS A 266 -14.26 -34.46 -0.11
CA LYS A 266 -14.62 -33.06 -0.40
C LYS A 266 -13.44 -32.10 -0.60
N ALA A 267 -12.22 -32.62 -0.58
CA ALA A 267 -11.01 -31.80 -0.73
C ALA A 267 -11.00 -31.05 -2.10
N PRO A 268 -10.89 -29.70 -2.10
CA PRO A 268 -10.80 -28.93 -3.33
C PRO A 268 -9.45 -29.17 -4.03
N TYR A 269 -9.42 -28.98 -5.34
CA TYR A 269 -8.16 -28.97 -6.10
C TYR A 269 -7.36 -27.69 -5.80
N LEU A 270 -6.04 -27.84 -5.73
CA LEU A 270 -5.11 -26.73 -5.76
C LEU A 270 -4.81 -26.33 -7.20
N TYR A 271 -4.47 -25.06 -7.37
CA TYR A 271 -4.08 -24.46 -8.63
C TYR A 271 -2.87 -23.57 -8.41
N LYS A 272 -2.12 -23.32 -9.48
CA LYS A 272 -1.03 -22.36 -9.56
C LYS A 272 -1.10 -21.63 -10.90
N PHE A 273 -0.66 -20.37 -10.94
CA PHE A 273 -0.56 -19.63 -12.19
C PHE A 273 0.62 -20.12 -13.05
N ILE A 274 0.40 -20.19 -14.36
CA ILE A 274 1.45 -20.55 -15.33
C ILE A 274 2.36 -19.33 -15.52
N LYS A 275 3.60 -19.42 -15.06
CA LYS A 275 4.55 -18.28 -14.97
C LYS A 275 4.85 -17.57 -16.29
N ASP A 276 4.75 -18.26 -17.42
CA ASP A 276 5.10 -17.70 -18.74
C ASP A 276 3.96 -16.91 -19.41
N GLN A 277 2.80 -16.86 -18.76
CA GLN A 277 1.63 -16.08 -19.20
C GLN A 277 1.36 -14.88 -18.26
N LEU A 278 2.34 -14.54 -17.42
CA LEU A 278 2.36 -13.43 -16.46
C LEU A 278 3.24 -12.30 -16.97
#